data_AF-A0A2V8MPF1-F1
#
_entry.id   AF-A0A2V8MPF1-F1
#
_cell.length_a   1.000
_cell.length_b   1.000
_cell.length_c   1.000
_cell.angle_alpha   90.00
_cell.angle_beta   90.00
_cell.angle_gamma   90.00
#
_symmetry.space_group_name_H-M   'P 1'
#
loop_
_entity.id
_entity.type
_entity.pdbx_description
1 polymer ?
#
loop_
_entity_poly.entity_id
_entity_poly.type
_entity_poly.pdbx_seq_one_letter_code
_entity_poly.pdbx_strand_id
1 'polypeptide(L)'
;GKELVQSTCSQCHALNLVTNAGYKREDWITVFTSMANLPKEQVATIADYLAKNFPEKPKPPAVVIPGNVNVMIKEWEVPSLGSRPHDPLATPDGMIWWTGQWANVLGRLNPKTD
;
A
#
# COMPACT_ATOMS: atom_id res chain seq x y z
N GLY A 1 14.96 19.24 0.58
CA GLY A 1 14.34 18.19 -0.26
C GLY A 1 15.09 16.88 -0.12
N LYS A 2 16.13 16.67 -0.94
CA LYS A 2 16.90 15.42 -1.00
C LYS A 2 17.40 14.92 0.34
N GLU A 3 18.18 15.73 1.06
CA GLU A 3 18.76 15.32 2.35
C GLU A 3 17.69 14.93 3.37
N LEU A 4 16.58 15.68 3.41
CA LEU A 4 15.45 15.40 4.28
C LEU A 4 14.76 14.07 3.94
N VAL A 5 14.60 13.74 2.66
CA VAL A 5 14.12 12.40 2.24
C VAL A 5 15.11 11.31 2.63
N GLN A 6 16.41 11.53 2.40
CA GLN A 6 17.43 10.54 2.73
C GLN A 6 17.53 10.28 4.22
N SER A 7 17.52 11.32 5.06
CA SER A 7 17.64 11.19 6.51
C SER A 7 16.37 10.67 7.18
N THR A 8 15.19 10.98 6.64
CA THR A 8 13.91 10.52 7.21
C THR A 8 13.55 9.12 6.74
N CYS A 9 13.58 8.85 5.43
CA CYS A 9 13.01 7.61 4.88
C CYS A 9 13.93 6.39 5.08
N SER A 10 15.25 6.59 5.11
CA SER A 10 16.21 5.49 5.30
C SER A 10 16.19 4.86 6.69
N GLN A 11 15.48 5.46 7.66
CA GLN A 11 15.36 4.95 9.02
C GLN A 11 14.56 3.65 9.10
N CYS A 12 13.62 3.44 8.16
CA CYS A 12 12.72 2.28 8.19
C CYS A 12 12.95 1.31 7.03
N HIS A 13 13.32 1.81 5.85
CA HIS A 13 13.50 0.98 4.66
C HIS A 13 14.52 1.57 3.68
N ALA A 14 15.01 0.75 2.76
CA ALA A 14 15.94 1.19 1.74
C ALA A 14 15.30 2.23 0.79
N LEU A 15 16.13 3.18 0.32
CA LEU A 15 15.66 4.31 -0.49
C LEU A 15 15.21 3.92 -1.90
N ASN A 16 15.60 2.74 -2.38
CA ASN A 16 15.15 2.23 -3.68
C ASN A 16 13.62 2.07 -3.73
N LEU A 17 12.94 1.83 -2.60
CA LEU A 17 11.47 1.82 -2.55
C LEU A 17 10.87 3.19 -2.88
N VAL A 18 11.55 4.28 -2.50
CA VAL A 18 11.12 5.65 -2.84
C VAL A 18 11.47 5.98 -4.28
N THR A 19 12.69 5.69 -4.73
CA THR A 19 13.14 6.06 -6.06
C THR A 19 12.51 5.23 -7.17
N ASN A 20 12.05 4.01 -6.87
CA ASN A 20 11.33 3.16 -7.81
C ASN A 20 9.83 3.47 -7.86
N ALA A 21 9.31 4.25 -6.92
CA ALA A 21 7.94 4.74 -6.96
C ALA A 21 7.82 6.02 -7.82
N GLY A 22 6.61 6.55 -7.94
CA GLY A 22 6.35 7.78 -8.67
C GLY A 22 4.88 8.15 -8.60
N TYR A 23 4.60 9.35 -8.07
CA TYR A 23 3.25 9.82 -7.76
C TYR A 23 3.10 11.33 -8.00
N LYS A 24 1.85 11.81 -8.00
CA LYS A 24 1.58 13.26 -7.90
C LYS A 24 1.95 13.77 -6.51
N ARG A 25 2.01 15.08 -6.35
CA ARG A 25 2.43 15.71 -5.09
C ARG A 25 1.51 15.35 -3.91
N GLU A 26 0.20 15.42 -4.15
CA GLU A 26 -0.86 15.08 -3.19
C GLU A 26 -0.84 13.60 -2.81
N ASP A 27 -0.56 12.74 -3.78
CA ASP A 27 -0.42 11.29 -3.56
C ASP A 27 0.86 10.99 -2.78
N TRP A 28 1.96 11.69 -3.06
CA TRP A 28 3.19 11.57 -2.27
C TRP A 28 2.95 11.90 -0.79
N ILE A 29 2.21 12.98 -0.51
CA ILE A 29 1.82 13.35 0.86
C ILE A 29 1.06 12.20 1.51
N THR A 30 0.06 11.64 0.83
CA THR A 30 -0.72 10.51 1.33
C THR A 30 0.17 9.30 1.66
N VAL A 31 1.12 8.98 0.76
CA VAL A 31 2.04 7.85 0.94
C VAL A 31 2.90 8.04 2.19
N PHE A 32 3.69 9.11 2.29
CA PHE A 32 4.66 9.20 3.39
C PHE A 32 4.02 9.55 4.74
N THR A 33 2.86 10.22 4.77
CA THR A 33 2.16 10.51 6.04
C THR A 33 1.48 9.29 6.63
N SER A 34 1.20 8.26 5.82
CA SER A 34 0.77 6.95 6.31
C SER A 34 1.91 6.13 6.97
N MET A 35 3.17 6.50 6.68
CA MET A 35 4.36 5.78 7.14
C MET A 35 5.00 6.44 8.36
N ALA A 36 5.07 7.78 8.37
CA ALA A 36 5.78 8.55 9.38
C ALA A 36 5.02 9.82 9.76
N ASN A 37 5.04 10.16 11.05
CA ASN A 37 4.53 11.43 11.56
C ASN A 37 5.60 12.51 11.41
N LEU A 38 5.33 13.54 10.60
CA LEU A 38 6.31 14.59 10.23
C LEU A 38 5.79 15.99 10.56
N PRO A 39 6.66 16.95 10.92
CA PRO A 39 6.29 18.36 11.05
C PRO A 39 5.73 18.92 9.73
N LYS A 40 4.72 19.80 9.81
CA LYS A 40 4.01 20.33 8.63
C LYS A 40 4.94 21.02 7.63
N GLU A 41 5.98 21.67 8.13
CA GLU A 41 6.99 22.38 7.35
C GLU A 41 7.85 21.41 6.50
N GLN A 42 8.07 20.19 7.02
CA GLN A 42 8.81 19.14 6.33
C GLN A 42 7.96 18.46 5.25
N VAL A 43 6.65 18.29 5.49
CA VAL A 43 5.70 17.67 4.55
C VAL A 43 5.75 18.36 3.19
N ALA A 44 5.67 19.69 3.15
CA ALA A 44 5.70 20.44 1.90
C ALA A 44 7.04 20.26 1.16
N THR A 45 8.15 20.41 1.86
CA THR A 45 9.51 20.29 1.30
C THR A 45 9.80 18.89 0.74
N ILE A 46 9.31 17.84 1.42
CA ILE A 46 9.45 16.45 0.97
C ILE A 46 8.56 16.22 -0.25
N ALA A 47 7.29 16.61 -0.20
CA ALA A 47 6.35 16.43 -1.29
C ALA A 47 6.80 17.12 -2.58
N ASP A 48 7.28 18.37 -2.49
CA ASP A 48 7.79 19.12 -3.64
C ASP A 48 9.01 18.45 -4.26
N TYR A 49 9.92 17.95 -3.41
CA TYR A 49 11.11 17.25 -3.88
C TYR A 49 10.75 15.91 -4.54
N LEU A 50 9.89 15.10 -3.92
CA LEU A 50 9.49 13.80 -4.45
C LEU A 50 8.72 13.94 -5.76
N ALA A 51 7.73 14.84 -5.84
CA ALA A 51 6.95 15.05 -7.06
C ALA A 51 7.82 15.56 -8.22
N LYS A 52 8.83 16.40 -7.94
CA LYS A 52 9.74 16.92 -8.96
C LYS A 52 10.70 15.86 -9.50
N ASN A 53 11.21 14.97 -8.65
CA ASN A 53 12.27 14.02 -9.02
C ASN A 53 11.74 12.61 -9.34
N PHE A 54 10.58 12.25 -8.80
CA PHE A 54 9.88 10.97 -8.96
C PHE A 54 8.41 11.23 -9.29
N PRO A 55 8.12 11.80 -10.47
CA PRO A 55 6.76 12.15 -10.89
C PRO A 55 5.90 10.89 -11.09
N GLU A 56 4.58 11.09 -11.22
CA GLU A 56 3.64 10.00 -11.45
C GLU A 56 4.05 9.13 -12.64
N LYS A 57 4.15 7.82 -12.40
CA LYS A 57 4.34 6.84 -13.46
C LYS A 57 2.99 6.50 -14.09
N PRO A 58 2.92 6.27 -15.41
CA PRO A 58 1.69 5.83 -16.06
C PRO A 58 1.12 4.59 -15.38
N LYS A 59 -0.09 4.72 -14.82
CA LYS A 59 -0.85 3.60 -14.28
C LYS A 59 -1.83 3.13 -15.35
N PRO A 60 -2.16 1.83 -15.42
CA PRO A 60 -3.30 1.38 -16.21
C PRO A 60 -4.53 2.22 -15.85
N PRO A 61 -5.25 2.76 -16.84
CA PRO A 61 -6.43 3.57 -16.56
C PRO A 61 -7.44 2.72 -15.78
N ALA A 62 -8.04 3.31 -14.76
CA ALA A 62 -9.12 2.66 -14.04
C ALA A 62 -10.27 2.35 -15.01
N VAL A 63 -10.81 1.13 -14.95
CA VAL A 63 -12.03 0.80 -15.68
C VAL A 63 -13.20 1.40 -14.91
N VAL A 64 -13.68 2.55 -15.37
CA VAL A 64 -14.83 3.24 -14.76
C VAL A 64 -16.10 2.48 -15.14
N ILE A 65 -16.80 1.95 -14.13
CA ILE A 65 -18.14 1.39 -14.30
C ILE A 65 -19.13 2.56 -14.27
N PRO A 66 -19.89 2.84 -15.34
CA PRO A 66 -20.79 3.98 -15.38
C PRO A 66 -21.98 3.77 -14.44
N GLY A 67 -22.42 4.86 -13.80
CA GLY A 67 -23.59 4.88 -12.92
C GLY A 67 -23.33 4.29 -11.53
N ASN A 68 -24.41 4.06 -10.78
CA ASN A 68 -24.33 3.54 -9.43
C ASN A 68 -24.10 2.03 -9.47
N VAL A 69 -23.13 1.54 -8.69
CA VAL A 69 -22.85 0.12 -8.52
C VAL A 69 -23.24 -0.30 -7.11
N ASN A 70 -24.04 -1.37 -7.01
CA ASN A 70 -24.26 -2.04 -5.72
C ASN A 70 -23.13 -3.03 -5.48
N VAL A 71 -22.37 -2.82 -4.40
CA VAL A 71 -21.25 -3.69 -4.00
C VAL A 71 -21.61 -4.37 -2.68
N MET A 72 -21.34 -5.66 -2.59
CA MET A 72 -21.39 -6.43 -1.33
C MET A 72 -19.96 -6.75 -0.92
N ILE A 73 -19.60 -6.41 0.32
CA ILE A 73 -18.33 -6.81 0.94
C ILE A 73 -18.65 -7.95 1.91
N LYS A 74 -18.03 -9.11 1.71
CA LYS A 74 -18.03 -10.23 2.65
C LYS A 74 -16.63 -10.32 3.26
N GLU A 75 -16.58 -10.37 4.59
CA GLU A 75 -15.33 -10.52 5.34
C GLU A 75 -15.31 -11.89 6.02
N TRP A 76 -14.12 -12.46 6.18
CA TRP A 76 -13.90 -13.73 6.86
C TRP A 76 -12.95 -13.53 8.03
N GLU A 77 -13.33 -14.01 9.21
CA GLU A 77 -12.42 -14.03 10.34
C GLU A 77 -11.34 -15.09 10.12
N VAL A 78 -10.09 -14.69 10.29
CA VAL A 78 -8.99 -15.65 10.24
C VAL A 78 -8.93 -16.44 11.56
N PRO A 79 -8.68 -17.77 11.52
CA PRO A 79 -8.70 -18.60 12.73
C PRO A 79 -7.68 -18.20 13.80
N SER A 80 -6.56 -17.60 13.38
CA SER A 80 -5.49 -17.18 14.25
C SER A 80 -5.59 -15.68 14.54
N LEU A 81 -6.16 -15.35 15.71
CA LEU A 81 -6.23 -13.96 16.20
C LEU A 81 -4.83 -13.33 16.22
N GLY A 82 -4.75 -12.09 15.73
CA GLY A 82 -3.50 -11.33 15.69
C GLY A 82 -2.49 -11.77 14.62
N SER A 83 -2.83 -12.74 13.74
CA SER A 83 -1.91 -13.25 12.71
C SER A 83 -1.47 -12.21 11.66
N ARG A 84 -2.22 -11.12 11.50
CA ARG A 84 -2.04 -10.08 10.46
C ARG A 84 -1.94 -10.67 9.05
N PRO A 85 -3.08 -11.11 8.48
CA PRO A 85 -3.14 -11.61 7.12
C PRO A 85 -2.58 -10.58 6.12
N HIS A 86 -1.72 -11.03 5.22
CA HIS A 86 -1.07 -10.19 4.23
C HIS A 86 -0.79 -10.94 2.93
N ASP A 87 -0.58 -10.17 1.86
CA ASP A 87 -0.29 -10.65 0.50
C ASP A 87 -1.25 -11.75 0.02
N PRO A 88 -2.57 -11.48 -0.07
CA PRO A 88 -3.51 -12.48 -0.55
C PRO A 88 -3.24 -12.79 -2.03
N LEU A 89 -3.21 -14.09 -2.35
CA LEU A 89 -3.09 -14.61 -3.70
C LEU A 89 -4.36 -15.39 -4.07
N ALA A 90 -5.09 -14.90 -5.06
CA ALA A 90 -6.16 -15.66 -5.69
C ALA A 90 -5.58 -16.67 -6.68
N THR A 91 -5.96 -17.94 -6.53
CA THR A 91 -5.51 -19.03 -7.40
C THR A 91 -6.59 -19.45 -8.40
N PRO A 92 -6.24 -20.10 -9.53
CA PRO A 92 -7.21 -20.47 -10.58
C PRO A 92 -8.35 -21.40 -10.13
N ASP A 93 -8.13 -22.18 -9.07
CA ASP A 93 -9.14 -23.03 -8.42
C ASP A 93 -10.14 -22.23 -7.54
N GLY A 94 -9.98 -20.91 -7.45
CA GLY A 94 -10.84 -20.01 -6.70
C GLY A 94 -10.49 -19.90 -5.21
N MET A 95 -9.38 -20.50 -4.77
CA MET A 95 -8.90 -20.35 -3.39
C MET A 95 -8.15 -19.03 -3.22
N ILE A 96 -8.16 -18.51 -1.99
CA ILE A 96 -7.34 -17.38 -1.59
C ILE A 96 -6.31 -17.88 -0.58
N TRP A 97 -5.04 -17.73 -0.91
CA TRP A 97 -3.92 -18.01 -0.02
C TRP A 97 -3.40 -16.72 0.60
N TRP A 98 -3.01 -16.73 1.87
CA TRP A 98 -2.52 -15.54 2.56
C TRP A 98 -1.47 -15.90 3.60
N THR A 99 -0.56 -14.98 3.90
CA THR A 99 0.49 -15.16 4.92
C THR A 99 0.10 -14.47 6.22
N GLY A 100 0.32 -15.13 7.36
CA GLY A 100 0.17 -14.53 8.68
C GLY A 100 1.49 -13.98 9.17
N GLN A 101 1.80 -12.71 8.85
CA GLN A 101 3.11 -12.09 9.09
C GLN A 101 3.60 -12.19 10.54
N TRP A 102 2.68 -12.25 11.52
CA TRP A 102 3.03 -12.27 12.95
C TRP A 102 2.87 -13.63 13.61
N ALA A 103 2.37 -14.63 12.88
CA ALA A 103 2.07 -15.95 13.43
C ALA A 103 2.88 -17.08 12.78
N ASN A 104 3.71 -16.79 11.76
CA ASN A 104 4.45 -17.80 11.00
C ASN A 104 3.52 -18.89 10.42
N VAL A 105 2.36 -18.47 9.90
CA VAL A 105 1.35 -19.36 9.32
C VAL A 105 1.05 -19.00 7.86
N LEU A 106 0.60 -20.01 7.11
CA LEU A 106 -0.01 -19.86 5.80
C LEU A 106 -1.48 -20.26 5.94
N GLY A 107 -2.37 -19.38 5.50
CA GLY A 107 -3.81 -19.64 5.49
C GLY A 107 -4.35 -19.84 4.09
N ARG A 108 -5.45 -20.58 4.01
CA ARG A 108 -6.23 -20.81 2.79
C ARG A 108 -7.69 -20.52 3.11
N LEU A 109 -8.35 -19.76 2.25
CA LEU A 109 -9.76 -19.40 2.30
C LEU A 109 -10.44 -19.91 1.02
N ASN A 110 -11.59 -20.54 1.15
CA ASN A 110 -12.52 -20.84 0.06
C ASN A 110 -13.71 -19.88 0.13
N PRO A 111 -13.77 -18.82 -0.70
CA PRO A 111 -14.84 -17.83 -0.66
C PRO A 111 -16.25 -18.39 -0.89
N LYS A 112 -16.36 -19.60 -1.46
CA LYS A 112 -17.65 -20.25 -1.74
C LYS A 112 -18.23 -20.99 -0.54
N THR A 113 -17.39 -21.51 0.36
CA THR A 113 -17.83 -22.43 1.43
C THR A 113 -17.53 -21.95 2.83
N ASP A 114 -16.52 -21.10 3.00
CA ASP A 114 -16.15 -20.51 4.28
C ASP A 114 -17.01 -19.26 4.56
#